data_AF-A0A8T6A3P2-F1
#
_entry.id   AF-A0A8T6A3P2-F1
#
_cell.length_a   1.000
_cell.length_b   1.000
_cell.length_c   1.000
_cell.angle_alpha   90.00
_cell.angle_beta   90.00
_cell.angle_gamma   90.00
#
_symmetry.space_group_name_H-M   'P 1'
#
loop_
_entity.id
_entity.type
_entity.pdbx_description
1 polymer ?
#
loop_
_entity_poly.entity_id
_entity_poly.type
_entity_poly.pdbx_seq_one_letter_code
_entity_poly.pdbx_strand_id
1 'polypeptide(L)'
;MDNRGEFLNNVAQALGRPLRLEPQAEDAPLNNYANERLTQLNQQQRCDAFIQFASDVMLTRCELTSEAKAAEAAIRLCKELGDQSVVISGDTRLEELGISERLQQECNAVVWDPAKG
;
A
#
# COMPACT_ATOMS: atom_id res chain seq x y z
N MET A 1 -19.95 45.62 -25.61
CA MET A 1 -20.22 44.26 -26.13
C MET A 1 -19.53 43.28 -25.20
N ASP A 2 -20.28 42.35 -24.60
CA ASP A 2 -19.74 41.34 -23.69
C ASP A 2 -19.38 40.07 -24.48
N ASN A 3 -18.31 40.18 -25.27
CA ASN A 3 -17.85 39.11 -26.18
C ASN A 3 -17.50 37.81 -25.43
N ARG A 4 -17.15 37.93 -24.13
CA ARG A 4 -16.80 36.79 -23.29
C ARG A 4 -18.04 35.97 -22.95
N GLY A 5 -19.15 36.62 -22.59
CA GLY A 5 -20.41 35.94 -22.31
C GLY A 5 -20.93 35.14 -23.51
N GLU A 6 -20.92 35.74 -24.70
CA GLU A 6 -21.35 35.09 -25.94
C GLU A 6 -20.47 33.89 -26.31
N PHE A 7 -19.14 34.05 -26.21
CA PHE A 7 -18.21 32.96 -26.47
C PHE A 7 -18.46 31.75 -25.56
N LEU A 8 -18.59 31.99 -24.24
CA LEU A 8 -18.81 30.91 -23.27
C LEU A 8 -20.17 30.23 -23.48
N ASN A 9 -21.21 30.98 -23.86
CA ASN A 9 -22.53 30.43 -24.16
C ASN A 9 -22.52 29.53 -25.40
N ASN A 10 -21.82 29.95 -26.47
CA ASN A 10 -21.66 29.13 -27.68
C ASN A 10 -20.93 27.81 -27.39
N VAL A 11 -19.88 27.86 -26.56
CA VAL A 11 -19.16 26.66 -26.12
C VAL A 11 -20.07 25.74 -25.30
N ALA A 12 -20.88 26.29 -24.40
CA ALA A 12 -21.81 25.49 -23.60
C ALA A 12 -22.87 24.78 -24.47
N GLN A 13 -23.46 25.51 -25.42
CA GLN A 13 -24.43 24.96 -26.37
C GLN A 13 -23.82 23.85 -27.25
N ALA A 14 -22.60 24.04 -27.77
CA ALA A 14 -21.90 23.02 -28.54
C ALA A 14 -21.64 21.72 -27.74
N LEU A 15 -21.53 21.84 -26.42
CA LEU A 15 -21.37 20.72 -25.49
C LEU A 15 -22.73 20.15 -24.99
N GLY A 16 -23.86 20.65 -25.50
CA GLY A 16 -25.20 20.17 -25.13
C GLY A 16 -25.56 20.44 -23.67
N ARG A 17 -24.97 21.46 -23.05
CA ARG A 17 -25.17 21.79 -21.63
C ARG A 17 -25.42 23.30 -21.43
N PRO A 18 -26.13 23.71 -20.38
CA PRO A 18 -26.24 25.13 -20.05
C PRO A 18 -24.88 25.72 -19.66
N LEU A 19 -24.70 27.03 -19.89
CA LEU A 19 -23.53 27.75 -19.40
C LEU A 19 -23.48 27.66 -17.87
N ARG A 20 -22.38 27.11 -17.35
CA ARG A 20 -22.12 27.03 -15.91
C ARG A 20 -21.08 28.06 -15.53
N LEU A 21 -21.40 28.87 -14.53
CA LEU A 21 -20.50 29.86 -13.95
C LEU A 21 -19.87 29.35 -12.64
N GLU A 22 -20.44 28.29 -12.08
CA GLU A 22 -19.95 27.61 -10.90
C GLU A 22 -19.59 26.14 -11.23
N PRO A 23 -18.50 25.61 -10.66
CA PRO A 23 -18.20 24.19 -10.74
C PRO A 23 -19.36 23.35 -10.20
N GLN A 24 -19.65 22.24 -10.87
CA GLN A 24 -20.58 21.26 -10.31
C GLN A 24 -19.93 20.63 -9.07
N ALA A 25 -20.70 20.49 -7.98
CA ALA A 25 -20.24 19.73 -6.82
C ALA A 25 -19.91 18.29 -7.25
N GLU A 26 -18.80 17.76 -6.74
CA GLU A 26 -18.46 16.36 -6.96
C GLU A 26 -19.54 15.46 -6.34
N ASP A 27 -19.88 14.39 -7.04
CA ASP A 27 -20.76 13.37 -6.49
C ASP A 27 -20.08 12.69 -5.29
N ALA A 28 -20.89 12.29 -4.30
CA ALA A 28 -20.36 11.52 -3.19
C ALA A 28 -19.72 10.22 -3.72
N PRO A 29 -18.54 9.81 -3.22
CA PRO A 29 -17.93 8.55 -3.60
C PRO A 29 -18.89 7.39 -3.37
N LEU A 30 -18.97 6.46 -4.33
CA LEU A 30 -19.84 5.28 -4.23
C LEU A 30 -19.53 4.43 -2.98
N ASN A 31 -18.28 4.48 -2.54
CA ASN A 31 -17.77 3.72 -1.41
C ASN A 31 -16.64 4.49 -0.73
N ASN A 32 -16.52 4.28 0.58
CA ASN A 32 -15.46 4.86 1.40
C ASN A 32 -14.52 3.77 1.93
N TYR A 33 -14.10 2.85 1.07
CA TYR A 33 -13.34 1.67 1.48
C TYR A 33 -12.02 2.00 2.19
N ALA A 34 -11.39 3.13 1.88
CA ALA A 34 -10.21 3.59 2.61
C ALA A 34 -10.48 3.74 4.12
N ASN A 35 -11.71 4.11 4.49
CA ASN A 35 -12.11 4.35 5.87
C ASN A 35 -12.99 3.24 6.46
N GLU A 36 -13.72 2.48 5.64
CA GLU A 36 -14.73 1.52 6.13
C GLU A 36 -14.31 0.06 5.99
N ARG A 37 -13.36 -0.25 5.10
CA ARG A 37 -12.98 -1.64 4.81
C ARG A 37 -12.35 -2.29 6.04
N LEU A 38 -12.88 -3.45 6.43
CA LEU A 38 -12.43 -4.27 7.55
C LEU A 38 -12.54 -3.60 8.94
N THR A 39 -13.24 -2.47 9.05
CA THR A 39 -13.45 -1.77 10.34
C THR A 39 -14.31 -2.55 11.32
N GLN A 40 -15.20 -3.39 10.81
CA GLN A 40 -16.06 -4.28 11.60
C GLN A 40 -15.30 -5.47 12.22
N LEU A 41 -14.05 -5.71 11.79
CA LEU A 41 -13.26 -6.85 12.21
C LEU A 41 -12.43 -6.53 13.46
N ASN A 42 -12.34 -7.51 14.35
CA ASN A 42 -11.41 -7.42 15.48
C ASN A 42 -9.95 -7.51 14.99
N GLN A 43 -8.99 -7.31 15.89
CA GLN A 43 -7.58 -7.27 15.52
C GLN A 43 -7.10 -8.59 14.86
N GLN A 44 -7.49 -9.74 15.40
CA GLN A 44 -7.09 -11.03 14.86
C GLN A 44 -7.65 -11.24 13.44
N GLN A 45 -8.94 -10.96 13.26
CA GLN A 45 -9.61 -11.06 11.96
C GLN A 45 -8.98 -10.13 10.91
N ARG A 46 -8.49 -8.95 11.32
CA ARG A 46 -7.74 -8.05 10.44
C ARG A 46 -6.38 -8.63 10.05
N CYS A 47 -5.66 -9.23 11.00
CA CYS A 47 -4.41 -9.94 10.70
C CYS A 47 -4.64 -11.11 9.74
N ASP A 48 -5.67 -11.93 9.99
CA ASP A 48 -6.00 -13.09 9.15
C ASP A 48 -6.39 -12.64 7.73
N ALA A 49 -7.21 -11.60 7.59
CA ALA A 49 -7.59 -11.04 6.29
C ALA A 49 -6.38 -10.48 5.52
N PHE A 50 -5.42 -9.86 6.21
CA PHE A 50 -4.18 -9.40 5.61
C PHE A 50 -3.33 -10.57 5.08
N ILE A 51 -3.10 -11.59 5.92
CA ILE A 51 -2.32 -12.78 5.53
C ILE A 51 -2.98 -13.51 4.37
N GLN A 52 -4.30 -13.68 4.40
CA GLN A 52 -5.06 -14.33 3.33
C GLN A 52 -4.89 -13.58 2.01
N PHE A 53 -5.05 -12.26 2.02
CA PHE A 53 -4.90 -11.46 0.80
C PHE A 53 -3.45 -11.50 0.28
N ALA A 54 -2.47 -11.34 1.16
CA ALA A 54 -1.05 -11.40 0.79
C ALA A 54 -0.67 -12.77 0.20
N SER A 55 -1.19 -13.86 0.77
CA SER A 55 -0.87 -15.21 0.32
C SER A 55 -1.62 -15.61 -0.95
N ASP A 56 -2.92 -15.37 -1.01
CA ASP A 56 -3.76 -15.89 -2.11
C ASP A 56 -3.77 -14.99 -3.34
N VAL A 57 -3.76 -13.67 -3.12
CA VAL A 57 -3.91 -12.69 -4.21
C VAL A 57 -2.54 -12.18 -4.65
N MET A 58 -1.67 -11.82 -3.70
CA MET A 58 -0.34 -11.30 -4.01
C MET A 58 0.71 -12.40 -4.18
N LEU A 59 0.39 -13.64 -3.82
CA LEU A 59 1.30 -14.80 -3.86
C LEU A 59 2.58 -14.59 -3.03
N THR A 60 2.49 -13.78 -1.98
CA THR A 60 3.59 -13.51 -1.04
C THR A 60 3.63 -14.57 0.05
N ARG A 61 4.81 -15.15 0.30
CA ARG A 61 5.00 -16.04 1.45
C ARG A 61 4.95 -15.26 2.76
N CYS A 62 4.00 -15.60 3.62
CA CYS A 62 3.83 -14.98 4.92
C CYS A 62 4.02 -16.01 6.05
N GLU A 63 4.60 -15.59 7.17
CA GLU A 63 4.70 -16.39 8.40
C GLU A 63 4.23 -15.53 9.59
N LEU A 64 3.29 -16.06 10.39
CA LEU A 64 2.86 -15.44 11.63
C LEU A 64 3.76 -15.92 12.78
N THR A 65 4.35 -14.98 13.53
CA THR A 65 5.27 -15.28 14.62
C THR A 65 5.14 -14.25 15.74
N SER A 66 5.74 -14.54 16.90
CA SER A 66 5.89 -13.57 18.00
C SER A 66 7.12 -12.71 17.80
N GLU A 67 7.16 -11.51 18.39
CA GLU A 67 8.32 -10.61 18.35
C GLU A 67 9.64 -11.31 18.74
N ALA A 68 9.64 -12.09 19.81
CA ALA A 68 10.83 -12.83 20.29
C ALA A 68 11.40 -13.85 19.29
N LYS A 69 10.62 -14.25 18.28
CA LYS A 69 11.00 -15.24 17.25
C LYS A 69 11.04 -14.63 15.85
N ALA A 70 10.93 -13.31 15.73
CA ALA A 70 10.79 -12.64 14.45
C ALA A 70 12.03 -12.80 13.56
N ALA A 71 13.23 -12.61 14.12
CA ALA A 71 14.49 -12.81 13.40
C ALA A 71 14.68 -14.26 12.90
N GLU A 72 14.33 -15.25 13.72
CA GLU A 72 14.41 -16.67 13.35
C GLU A 72 13.41 -17.04 12.25
N ALA A 73 12.19 -16.48 12.30
CA ALA A 73 11.19 -16.67 11.25
C ALA A 73 11.66 -16.06 9.93
N ALA A 74 12.25 -14.87 9.97
CA ALA A 74 12.77 -14.20 8.77
C ALA A 74 13.86 -15.05 8.07
N ILE A 75 14.75 -15.69 8.84
CA ILE A 75 15.75 -16.63 8.28
C ILE A 75 15.08 -17.83 7.60
N ARG A 76 14.07 -18.44 8.25
CA ARG A 76 13.34 -19.57 7.66
C ARG A 76 12.70 -19.19 6.33
N LEU A 77 12.06 -18.02 6.27
CA LEU A 77 11.48 -17.49 5.04
C LEU A 77 12.52 -17.31 3.93
N CYS A 78 13.69 -16.74 4.24
CA CYS A 78 14.76 -16.59 3.25
C CYS A 78 15.23 -17.95 2.72
N LYS A 79 15.44 -18.93 3.61
CA LYS A 79 15.84 -20.30 3.25
C LYS A 79 14.79 -21.01 2.40
N GLU A 80 13.50 -20.85 2.72
CA GLU A 80 12.38 -21.41 1.94
C GLU A 80 12.29 -20.81 0.53
N LEU A 81 12.55 -19.51 0.39
CA LEU A 81 12.43 -18.78 -0.87
C LEU A 81 13.70 -18.84 -1.74
N GLY A 82 14.81 -19.31 -1.18
CA GLY A 82 16.10 -19.48 -1.83
C GLY A 82 17.17 -18.62 -1.15
N ASP A 83 18.30 -19.24 -0.81
CA ASP A 83 19.46 -18.62 -0.15
C ASP A 83 20.26 -17.63 -1.06
N GLN A 84 19.56 -16.87 -1.89
CA GLN A 84 20.15 -15.81 -2.72
C GLN A 84 20.16 -14.47 -1.98
N SER A 85 20.89 -13.49 -2.52
CA SER A 85 20.99 -12.15 -1.91
C SER A 85 19.61 -11.54 -1.67
N VAL A 86 19.32 -11.24 -0.41
CA VAL A 86 18.03 -10.72 0.05
C VAL A 86 18.08 -9.20 0.12
N VAL A 87 17.04 -8.52 -0.35
CA VAL A 87 16.84 -7.08 -0.10
C VAL A 87 15.75 -6.94 0.95
N ILE A 88 16.02 -6.16 1.99
CA ILE A 88 15.08 -5.91 3.09
C ILE A 88 14.76 -4.43 3.22
N SER A 89 13.54 -4.09 3.67
CA SER A 89 13.14 -2.69 3.89
C SER A 89 14.03 -2.00 4.92
N GLY A 90 14.32 -0.70 4.75
CA GLY A 90 14.94 0.15 5.75
C GLY A 90 14.02 0.62 6.88
N ASP A 91 12.98 -0.17 7.21
CA ASP A 91 12.05 0.14 8.30
C ASP A 91 12.71 -0.14 9.65
N THR A 92 12.78 0.88 10.52
CA THR A 92 13.43 0.80 11.83
C THR A 92 12.88 -0.33 12.70
N ARG A 93 11.61 -0.72 12.55
CA ARG A 93 11.02 -1.82 13.33
C ARG A 93 11.68 -3.16 13.03
N LEU A 94 12.21 -3.36 11.81
CA LEU A 94 12.95 -4.57 11.48
C LEU A 94 14.31 -4.62 12.20
N GLU A 95 14.93 -3.46 12.43
CA GLU A 95 16.16 -3.35 13.22
C GLU A 95 15.88 -3.58 14.71
N GLU A 96 14.83 -2.98 15.25
CA GLU A 96 14.42 -3.14 16.65
C GLU A 96 14.07 -4.60 17.00
N LEU A 97 13.51 -5.34 16.03
CA LEU A 97 13.21 -6.77 16.16
C LEU A 97 14.43 -7.68 15.91
N GLY A 98 15.60 -7.11 15.61
CA GLY A 98 16.83 -7.83 15.29
C GLY A 98 16.78 -8.58 13.95
N ILE A 99 15.77 -8.34 13.11
CA ILE A 99 15.61 -9.01 11.81
C ILE A 99 16.71 -8.55 10.85
N SER A 100 16.93 -7.23 10.75
CA SER A 100 17.88 -6.67 9.79
C SER A 100 19.29 -7.16 10.02
N GLU A 101 19.80 -7.05 11.25
CA GLU A 101 21.13 -7.53 11.63
C GLU A 101 21.28 -9.03 11.34
N ARG A 102 20.28 -9.82 11.73
CA ARG A 102 20.33 -11.26 11.59
C ARG A 102 20.36 -11.72 10.14
N LEU A 103 19.55 -11.10 9.27
CA LEU A 103 19.53 -11.42 7.84
C LEU A 103 20.78 -10.93 7.10
N GLN A 104 21.37 -9.80 7.52
CA GLN A 104 22.67 -9.36 6.99
C GLN A 104 23.76 -10.40 7.26
N GLN A 105 23.78 -10.97 8.47
CA GLN A 105 24.76 -11.98 8.88
C GLN A 105 24.54 -13.35 8.21
N GLU A 106 23.30 -13.84 8.15
CA GLU A 106 23.02 -15.21 7.69
C GLU A 106 22.65 -15.33 6.21
N CYS A 107 22.10 -14.27 5.60
CA CYS A 107 21.54 -14.32 4.24
C CYS A 107 22.19 -13.31 3.29
N ASN A 108 23.29 -12.66 3.69
CA ASN A 108 23.94 -11.58 2.94
C ASN A 108 22.92 -10.51 2.48
N ALA A 109 22.00 -10.16 3.40
CA ALA A 109 20.94 -9.23 3.09
C ALA A 109 21.47 -7.80 2.94
N VAL A 110 20.84 -7.03 2.05
CA VAL A 110 21.10 -5.60 1.88
C VAL A 110 19.86 -4.84 2.34
N VAL A 111 20.06 -3.89 3.25
CA VAL A 111 18.99 -2.97 3.65
C VAL A 111 18.80 -1.95 2.53
N TRP A 112 17.58 -1.90 2.00
CA TRP A 112 17.18 -0.96 0.98
C TRP A 112 17.20 0.46 1.55
N ASP A 113 17.90 1.35 0.84
CA ASP A 113 18.01 2.76 1.16
C ASP A 113 17.33 3.56 0.04
N PRO A 114 16.16 4.17 0.28
CA PRO A 114 15.45 4.94 -0.74
C PRO A 114 16.29 6.08 -1.33
N ALA A 115 17.30 6.59 -0.60
CA ALA A 115 18.18 7.63 -1.11
C ALA A 115 19.16 7.11 -2.18
N LYS A 116 19.33 5.80 -2.30
CA LYS A 116 20.26 5.14 -3.24
C LYS A 116 19.56 4.53 -4.47
N GLY A 117 18.23 4.56 -4.53
CA GLY A 117 17.42 3.99 -5.62
C GLY A 117 17.12 2.52 -5.42
#